data_AF-A0A6J4UHX5-F1
#
_entry.id   AF-A0A6J4UHX5-F1
#
_cell.length_a   1.000
_cell.length_b   1.000
_cell.length_c   1.000
_cell.angle_alpha   90.00
_cell.angle_beta   90.00
_cell.angle_gamma   90.00
#
_symmetry.space_group_name_H-M   'P 1'
#
loop_
_entity.id
_entity.type
_entity.pdbx_description
1 polymer ?
#
loop_
_entity_poly.entity_id
_entity_poly.type
_entity_poly.pdbx_seq_one_letter_code
_entity_poly.pdbx_strand_id
1 'polypeptide(L)'
;MTIAKQWPALAMSALVAGCMAPAMTAGAAAAQERYSARGQEPGWALTIANGRIDYLGNYGDKRINVARPDPRTSFNGHRYETARLIVDVTHGRCNDVMSGHGYADRVTVIADGETYSGCGGERRLDWDN
;
A
#
# COMPACT_ATOMS: atom_id res chain seq x y z
N MET A 1 33.89 -7.13 -82.68
CA MET A 1 33.33 -5.87 -82.15
C MET A 1 32.54 -6.22 -80.89
N THR A 2 33.16 -6.19 -79.73
CA THR A 2 33.34 -5.06 -78.76
C THR A 2 32.25 -5.05 -77.66
N ILE A 3 32.73 -5.13 -76.41
CA ILE A 3 32.21 -4.48 -75.18
C ILE A 3 30.92 -5.10 -74.59
N ALA A 4 31.06 -6.00 -73.61
CA ALA A 4 31.22 -5.76 -72.16
C ALA A 4 29.91 -5.43 -71.44
N LYS A 5 29.58 -6.22 -70.41
CA LYS A 5 28.75 -5.74 -69.30
C LYS A 5 28.94 -6.60 -68.04
N GLN A 6 29.91 -6.19 -67.24
CA GLN A 6 30.07 -6.59 -65.86
C GLN A 6 29.16 -5.69 -65.01
N TRP A 7 28.24 -6.28 -64.25
CA TRP A 7 27.47 -5.59 -63.22
C TRP A 7 27.57 -6.38 -61.91
N PRO A 8 28.23 -5.82 -60.87
CA PRO A 8 28.20 -6.36 -59.52
C PRO A 8 26.93 -5.86 -58.80
N ALA A 9 26.78 -6.30 -57.55
CA ALA A 9 25.78 -5.86 -56.56
C ALA A 9 24.48 -6.71 -56.59
N LEU A 10 23.95 -7.23 -55.50
CA LEU A 10 24.14 -6.99 -54.07
C LEU A 10 23.78 -8.27 -53.30
N ALA A 11 24.51 -8.54 -52.22
CA ALA A 11 24.06 -9.47 -51.19
C ALA A 11 22.84 -8.88 -50.47
N MET A 12 21.69 -9.54 -50.56
CA MET A 12 20.52 -9.24 -49.72
C MET A 12 20.66 -10.02 -48.41
N SER A 13 21.14 -9.33 -47.38
CA SER A 13 21.12 -9.81 -45.99
C SER A 13 19.68 -9.88 -45.48
N ALA A 14 19.35 -11.02 -44.89
CA ALA A 14 18.08 -11.30 -44.23
C ALA A 14 17.92 -10.50 -42.92
N LEU A 15 16.71 -10.01 -42.66
CA LEU A 15 16.29 -9.52 -41.34
C LEU A 15 15.00 -10.23 -40.95
N VAL A 16 15.12 -11.21 -40.05
CA VAL A 16 13.99 -11.83 -39.36
C VAL A 16 13.68 -10.95 -38.14
N ALA A 17 12.61 -10.16 -38.22
CA ALA A 17 12.11 -9.39 -37.09
C ALA A 17 11.15 -10.26 -36.26
N GLY A 18 11.70 -10.99 -35.28
CA GLY A 18 10.91 -11.68 -34.27
C GLY A 18 10.52 -10.73 -33.14
N CYS A 19 9.28 -10.25 -33.12
CA CYS A 19 8.72 -9.60 -31.93
C CYS A 19 8.27 -10.66 -30.93
N MET A 20 9.14 -11.06 -30.00
CA MET A 20 8.71 -11.75 -28.78
C MET A 20 8.35 -10.67 -27.74
N ALA A 21 7.06 -10.46 -27.50
CA ALA A 21 6.61 -9.64 -26.38
C ALA A 21 6.72 -10.48 -25.09
N PRO A 22 7.46 -10.06 -24.06
CA PRO A 22 7.42 -10.73 -22.78
C PRO A 22 6.08 -10.44 -22.10
N ALA A 23 5.40 -11.48 -21.63
CA ALA A 23 4.28 -11.33 -20.72
C ALA A 23 4.79 -10.73 -19.40
N MET A 24 4.42 -9.48 -19.11
CA MET A 24 4.66 -8.88 -17.80
C MET A 24 3.75 -9.54 -16.77
N THR A 25 4.21 -10.63 -16.16
CA THR A 25 3.65 -11.09 -14.89
C THR A 25 4.15 -10.16 -13.79
N ALA A 26 3.53 -9.00 -13.64
CA ALA A 26 3.63 -8.21 -12.42
C ALA A 26 2.74 -8.86 -11.35
N GLY A 27 3.15 -10.05 -10.89
CA GLY A 27 2.77 -10.47 -9.55
C GLY A 27 3.52 -9.55 -8.61
N ALA A 28 2.86 -8.47 -8.16
CA ALA A 28 3.31 -7.78 -6.97
C ALA A 28 3.30 -8.83 -5.86
N ALA A 29 4.47 -9.40 -5.59
CA ALA A 29 4.69 -10.18 -4.39
C ALA A 29 4.27 -9.26 -3.25
N ALA A 30 3.12 -9.55 -2.64
CA ALA A 30 2.69 -8.88 -1.45
C ALA A 30 3.76 -9.17 -0.40
N ALA A 31 4.74 -8.27 -0.28
CA ALA A 31 5.30 -8.03 1.02
C ALA A 31 4.08 -7.84 1.93
N GLN A 32 3.92 -8.68 2.94
CA GLN A 32 2.97 -8.43 4.01
C GLN A 32 3.42 -7.11 4.66
N GLU A 33 3.06 -6.00 4.05
CA GLU A 33 3.49 -4.68 4.45
C GLU A 33 2.88 -4.43 5.81
N ARG A 34 3.74 -4.29 6.82
CA ARG A 34 3.31 -3.99 8.17
C ARG A 34 2.65 -2.62 8.10
N TYR A 35 1.37 -2.57 8.43
CA TYR A 35 0.64 -1.33 8.57
C TYR A 35 0.61 -0.91 10.05
N SER A 36 0.80 0.37 10.33
CA SER A 36 0.70 0.91 11.68
C SER A 36 -0.10 2.21 11.69
N ALA A 37 -0.87 2.42 12.76
CA ALA A 37 -1.63 3.63 13.01
C ALA A 37 -1.65 3.96 14.50
N ARG A 38 -1.87 5.23 14.84
CA ARG A 38 -1.88 5.74 16.22
C ARG A 38 -2.74 6.99 16.37
N GLY A 39 -3.21 7.25 17.58
CA GLY A 39 -3.86 8.50 17.97
C GLY A 39 -3.74 8.77 19.46
N GLN A 40 -4.04 10.01 19.86
CA GLN A 40 -3.56 10.56 21.13
C GLN A 40 -4.63 10.70 22.22
N GLU A 41 -5.90 10.94 21.89
CA GLU A 41 -6.95 11.18 22.89
C GLU A 41 -8.28 10.49 22.51
N PRO A 42 -8.63 9.37 23.17
CA PRO A 42 -7.79 8.59 24.08
C PRO A 42 -6.58 7.98 23.34
N GLY A 43 -5.48 7.73 24.04
CA GLY A 43 -4.27 7.16 23.44
C GLY A 43 -4.49 5.73 22.91
N TRP A 44 -4.12 5.48 21.66
CA TRP A 44 -4.23 4.16 21.02
C TRP A 44 -3.15 3.93 19.96
N ALA A 45 -2.89 2.64 19.69
CA ALA A 45 -2.03 2.17 18.62
C ALA A 45 -2.62 0.91 17.97
N LEU A 46 -2.36 0.74 16.68
CA LEU A 46 -2.79 -0.41 15.90
C LEU A 46 -1.66 -0.89 15.00
N THR A 47 -1.50 -2.20 14.89
CA THR A 47 -0.61 -2.82 13.90
C THR A 47 -1.36 -3.91 13.14
N ILE A 48 -1.21 -3.92 11.82
CA ILE A 48 -1.69 -5.00 10.95
C ILE A 48 -0.45 -5.66 10.35
N ALA A 49 -0.21 -6.91 10.73
CA ALA A 49 0.92 -7.68 10.24
C ALA A 49 0.63 -9.17 10.39
N ASN A 50 1.27 -10.00 9.56
CA ASN A 50 1.23 -11.46 9.71
C ASN A 50 -0.20 -12.05 9.81
N GLY A 51 -1.14 -11.49 9.04
CA GLY A 51 -2.53 -11.94 9.04
C GLY A 51 -3.31 -11.61 10.31
N ARG A 52 -2.83 -10.69 11.15
CA ARG A 52 -3.53 -10.23 12.37
C ARG A 52 -3.64 -8.72 12.45
N ILE A 53 -4.59 -8.27 13.27
CA ILE A 53 -4.71 -6.89 13.72
C ILE A 53 -4.53 -6.89 15.24
N ASP A 54 -3.54 -6.13 15.71
CA ASP A 54 -3.22 -5.90 17.11
C ASP A 54 -3.59 -4.45 17.45
N TYR A 55 -4.63 -4.26 18.27
CA TYR A 55 -5.06 -2.96 18.79
C TYR A 55 -4.74 -2.85 20.28
N LEU A 56 -4.16 -1.70 20.65
CA LEU A 56 -3.87 -1.31 22.02
C LEU A 56 -4.52 0.06 22.26
N GLY A 57 -5.47 0.12 23.18
CA GLY A 57 -6.12 1.36 23.62
C GLY A 57 -6.01 1.52 25.13
N ASN A 58 -6.43 2.69 25.63
CA ASN A 58 -6.40 3.02 27.05
C ASN A 58 -5.04 2.70 27.71
N TYR A 59 -3.95 3.20 27.10
CA TYR A 59 -2.58 2.99 27.57
C TYR A 59 -2.17 1.52 27.77
N GLY A 60 -2.80 0.60 27.03
CA GLY A 60 -2.48 -0.82 27.03
C GLY A 60 -3.40 -1.69 27.87
N ASP A 61 -4.36 -1.11 28.59
CA ASP A 61 -5.38 -1.85 29.36
C ASP A 61 -6.42 -2.50 28.44
N LYS A 62 -6.73 -1.86 27.30
CA LYS A 62 -7.60 -2.41 26.28
C LYS A 62 -6.76 -3.04 25.18
N ARG A 63 -6.85 -4.36 25.03
CA ARG A 63 -6.16 -5.10 23.97
C ARG A 63 -7.15 -5.90 23.16
N ILE A 64 -7.12 -5.72 21.85
CA ILE A 64 -7.91 -6.52 20.92
C ILE A 64 -6.94 -7.14 19.93
N ASN A 65 -6.91 -8.46 19.89
CA ASN A 65 -6.19 -9.20 18.87
C ASN A 65 -7.18 -10.06 18.09
N VAL A 66 -7.21 -9.85 16.77
CA VAL A 66 -8.12 -10.56 15.85
C VAL A 66 -7.37 -10.99 14.60
N ALA A 67 -7.88 -12.02 13.93
CA ALA A 67 -7.45 -12.34 12.58
C ALA A 67 -7.75 -11.15 11.66
N ARG A 68 -6.83 -10.84 10.74
CA ARG A 68 -7.02 -9.81 9.73
C ARG A 68 -8.01 -10.36 8.69
N PRO A 69 -9.21 -9.77 8.55
CA PRO A 69 -10.12 -10.13 7.48
C PRO A 69 -9.57 -9.62 6.14
N ASP A 70 -10.13 -10.11 5.04
CA ASP A 70 -9.86 -9.49 3.74
C ASP A 70 -10.37 -8.05 3.75
N PRO A 71 -9.53 -7.06 3.36
CA PRO A 71 -9.94 -5.66 3.35
C PRO A 71 -11.02 -5.44 2.30
N ARG A 72 -12.03 -4.63 2.65
CA ARG A 72 -13.02 -4.13 1.69
C ARG A 72 -12.54 -2.78 1.17
N THR A 73 -12.48 -2.60 -0.15
CA THR A 73 -12.16 -1.30 -0.76
C THR A 73 -13.25 -0.27 -0.44
N SER A 74 -12.85 0.95 -0.13
CA SER A 74 -13.72 2.12 0.01
C SER A 74 -13.41 3.13 -1.11
N PHE A 75 -14.12 4.26 -1.14
CA PHE A 75 -13.94 5.29 -2.18
C PHE A 75 -12.48 5.80 -2.28
N ASN A 76 -11.77 5.92 -1.16
CA ASN A 76 -10.40 6.43 -1.11
C ASN A 76 -9.58 5.71 -0.01
N GLY A 77 -9.67 4.38 0.02
CA GLY A 77 -8.98 3.58 1.01
C GLY A 77 -9.60 2.20 1.18
N HIS A 78 -9.60 1.71 2.41
CA HIS A 78 -10.05 0.35 2.70
C HIS A 78 -10.52 0.20 4.14
N ARG A 79 -11.30 -0.85 4.37
CA ARG A 79 -11.95 -1.16 5.65
C ARG A 79 -11.68 -2.59 6.08
N TYR A 80 -11.27 -2.77 7.32
CA TYR A 80 -11.24 -4.07 7.99
C TYR A 80 -12.38 -4.11 8.99
N GLU A 81 -13.15 -5.21 8.99
CA GLU A 81 -14.31 -5.35 9.87
C GLU A 81 -14.35 -6.73 10.50
N THR A 82 -14.41 -6.74 11.82
CA THR A 82 -14.57 -7.92 12.67
C THR A 82 -15.66 -7.65 13.70
N ALA A 83 -16.02 -8.64 14.51
CA ALA A 83 -17.06 -8.48 15.53
C ALA A 83 -16.73 -7.40 16.60
N ARG A 84 -15.44 -7.17 16.87
CA ARG A 84 -14.98 -6.27 17.97
C ARG A 84 -14.19 -5.06 17.49
N LEU A 85 -13.71 -5.10 16.25
CA LEU A 85 -12.80 -4.11 15.71
C LEU A 85 -13.17 -3.78 14.27
N ILE A 86 -13.42 -2.50 14.03
CA ILE A 86 -13.56 -1.90 12.72
C ILE A 86 -12.40 -0.92 12.53
N VAL A 87 -11.76 -0.96 11.37
CA VAL A 87 -10.68 -0.05 11.00
C VAL A 87 -10.99 0.53 9.63
N ASP A 88 -11.25 1.82 9.57
CA ASP A 88 -11.41 2.56 8.32
C ASP A 88 -10.13 3.35 8.03
N VAL A 89 -9.49 3.02 6.91
CA VAL A 89 -8.31 3.72 6.40
C VAL A 89 -8.74 4.59 5.24
N THR A 90 -8.43 5.89 5.31
CA THR A 90 -8.66 6.85 4.23
C THR A 90 -7.34 7.51 3.85
N HIS A 91 -6.96 7.40 2.58
CA HIS A 91 -5.73 7.99 2.08
C HIS A 91 -5.79 9.52 2.09
N GLY A 92 -4.72 10.15 2.58
CA GLY A 92 -4.56 11.59 2.58
C GLY A 92 -3.82 12.10 3.82
N ARG A 93 -3.16 13.26 3.66
CA ARG A 93 -2.32 13.88 4.68
C ARG A 93 -2.96 13.91 6.06
N CYS A 94 -2.29 13.27 7.01
CA CYS A 94 -2.59 13.32 8.43
C CYS A 94 -1.36 13.79 9.18
N ASN A 95 -1.52 14.77 10.06
CA ASN A 95 -0.45 15.22 10.96
C ASN A 95 -0.82 14.78 12.37
N ASP A 96 0.06 14.03 13.01
CA ASP A 96 -0.10 13.64 14.40
C ASP A 96 -0.08 14.90 15.28
N VAL A 97 -1.14 15.14 16.04
CA VAL A 97 -1.36 16.39 16.76
C VAL A 97 -0.27 16.66 17.81
N MET A 98 0.34 15.60 18.35
CA MET A 98 1.32 15.72 19.44
C MET A 98 2.75 15.86 18.95
N SER A 99 3.12 15.16 17.88
CA SER A 99 4.49 15.21 17.31
C SER A 99 4.65 16.11 16.09
N GLY A 100 3.55 16.55 15.47
CA GLY A 100 3.56 17.27 14.20
C GLY A 100 3.88 16.37 12.99
N HIS A 101 4.25 15.10 13.20
CA HIS A 101 4.69 14.21 12.13
C HIS A 101 3.59 13.88 11.12
N GLY A 102 3.97 13.93 9.84
CA GLY A 102 3.11 13.62 8.70
C GLY A 102 3.00 12.13 8.40
N TYR A 103 1.80 11.71 7.99
CA TYR A 103 1.44 10.33 7.64
C TYR A 103 0.53 10.28 6.43
N ALA A 104 0.63 9.19 5.67
CA ALA A 104 -0.09 8.96 4.42
C ALA A 104 -1.62 8.81 4.59
N ASP A 105 -2.09 8.35 5.75
CA ASP A 105 -3.50 8.02 5.96
C ASP A 105 -4.10 8.67 7.21
N ARG A 106 -5.40 8.94 7.11
CA ARG A 106 -6.30 9.15 8.25
C ARG A 106 -6.97 7.83 8.61
N VAL A 107 -7.01 7.52 9.90
CA VAL A 107 -7.53 6.24 10.39
C VAL A 107 -8.59 6.48 11.44
N THR A 108 -9.73 5.82 11.26
CA THR A 108 -10.78 5.71 12.27
C THR A 108 -10.85 4.26 12.75
N VAL A 109 -10.86 4.04 14.06
CA VAL A 109 -11.01 2.72 14.67
C VAL A 109 -12.27 2.72 15.52
N ILE A 110 -13.10 1.69 15.39
CA ILE A 110 -14.18 1.40 16.34
C ILE A 110 -13.80 0.12 17.08
N ALA A 111 -13.47 0.24 18.36
CA ALA A 111 -13.01 -0.86 19.22
C ALA A 111 -14.02 -1.10 20.33
N ASP A 112 -14.71 -2.24 20.30
CA ASP A 112 -15.83 -2.57 21.20
C ASP A 112 -16.87 -1.43 21.32
N GLY A 113 -17.21 -0.79 20.19
CA GLY A 113 -18.19 0.31 20.12
C GLY A 113 -17.65 1.71 20.41
N GLU A 114 -16.42 1.85 20.89
CA GLU A 114 -15.78 3.15 21.10
C GLU A 114 -15.02 3.60 19.86
N THR A 115 -15.17 4.87 19.48
CA THR A 115 -14.55 5.43 18.26
C THR A 115 -13.27 6.20 18.60
N TYR A 116 -12.24 5.99 17.78
CA TYR A 116 -10.92 6.58 17.89
C TYR A 116 -10.48 7.10 16.53
N SER A 117 -9.83 8.26 16.51
CA SER A 117 -9.28 8.86 15.31
C SER A 117 -7.76 9.01 15.42
N GLY A 118 -7.06 8.95 14.29
CA GLY A 118 -5.61 9.07 14.27
C GLY A 118 -5.01 9.02 12.87
N CYS A 119 -3.70 8.84 12.83
CA CYS A 119 -2.89 8.81 11.62
C CYS A 119 -2.24 7.44 11.42
N GLY A 120 -2.03 7.04 10.18
CA GLY A 120 -1.41 5.75 9.86
C GLY A 120 -0.73 5.71 8.49
N GLY A 121 -0.17 4.54 8.20
CA GLY A 121 0.55 4.30 6.96
C GLY A 121 1.97 4.88 6.96
N GLU A 122 2.50 5.11 5.75
CA GLU A 122 3.86 5.59 5.55
C GLU A 122 4.08 6.97 6.20
N ARG A 123 5.23 7.15 6.86
CA ARG A 123 5.63 8.45 7.40
C ARG A 123 6.09 9.37 6.28
N ARG A 124 5.59 10.60 6.28
CA ARG A 124 5.81 11.61 5.25
C ARG A 124 6.58 12.78 5.84
N LEU A 125 7.91 12.73 5.72
CA LEU A 125 8.82 13.75 6.27
C LEU A 125 8.59 15.13 5.63
N ASP A 126 8.15 15.15 4.38
CA ASP A 126 7.76 16.36 3.65
C ASP A 126 6.48 17.02 4.20
N TRP A 127 5.74 16.32 5.09
CA TRP A 127 4.49 16.79 5.67
C TRP A 127 4.58 17.13 7.15
N ASP A 128 5.73 16.93 7.79
CA ASP A 128 5.93 17.33 9.20
C ASP A 128 5.64 18.84 9.35
N ASN A 129 4.88 19.22 10.39
CA ASN A 129 4.51 20.59 10.73
C ASN A 129 5.22 21.07 11.99
#